data_AF-A0A328EQA4-F1
#
_entry.id   AF-A0A328EQA4-F1
#
_cell.length_a   1.000
_cell.length_b   1.000
_cell.length_c   1.000
_cell.angle_alpha   90.00
_cell.angle_beta   90.00
_cell.angle_gamma   90.00
#
_symmetry.space_group_name_H-M   'P 1'
#
loop_
_entity.id
_entity.type
_entity.pdbx_description
1 polymer ?
#
loop_
_entity_poly.entity_id
_entity_poly.type
_entity_poly.pdbx_seq_one_letter_code
_entity_poly.pdbx_strand_id
1 'polypeptide(L)'
;MTEIYDYLRLLFARTGHPHCPECGKEISAQSVEQITDAVQLLPEGAKILILGPLVRGRKGEYTQMFKDLRKSGYARVRVDGQIKDLSEDIELDKNKNMI
;
A
#
# COMPACT_ATOMS: atom_id res chain seq x y z
N MET A 1 18.23 -11.46 -22.20
CA MET A 1 17.20 -11.71 -21.16
C MET A 1 16.37 -12.88 -21.62
N THR A 2 16.34 -13.99 -20.88
CA THR A 2 15.52 -15.17 -21.24
C THR A 2 14.19 -15.14 -20.50
N GLU A 3 13.09 -15.45 -21.20
CA GLU A 3 11.73 -15.51 -20.65
C GLU A 3 11.57 -16.51 -19.48
N ILE A 4 12.56 -17.40 -19.29
CA ILE A 4 12.62 -18.37 -18.17
C ILE A 4 12.36 -17.69 -16.82
N TYR A 5 12.90 -16.49 -16.59
CA TYR A 5 12.68 -15.77 -15.33
C TYR A 5 11.21 -15.37 -15.14
N ASP A 6 10.53 -14.95 -16.22
CA ASP A 6 9.11 -14.57 -16.15
C ASP A 6 8.21 -15.80 -15.90
N TYR A 7 8.53 -16.93 -16.52
CA TYR A 7 7.85 -18.20 -16.23
C TYR A 7 8.04 -18.64 -14.78
N LEU A 8 9.27 -18.58 -14.26
CA LEU A 8 9.55 -18.91 -12.87
C LEU A 8 8.80 -17.97 -11.92
N ARG A 9 8.75 -16.66 -12.22
CA ARG A 9 8.02 -15.68 -11.40
C ARG A 9 6.52 -16.01 -11.34
N LEU A 10 5.92 -16.40 -12.46
CA LEU A 10 4.51 -16.81 -12.49
C LEU A 10 4.25 -18.12 -11.74
N LEU A 11 5.17 -19.08 -11.83
CA LEU A 11 5.10 -20.34 -11.10
C LEU A 11 5.10 -20.09 -9.58
N PHE A 12 6.12 -19.40 -9.07
CA PHE A 12 6.24 -19.11 -7.63
C PHE A 12 5.11 -18.21 -7.13
N ALA A 13 4.60 -17.27 -7.93
CA ALA A 13 3.47 -16.44 -7.52
C ALA A 13 2.15 -17.22 -7.36
N ARG A 14 1.98 -18.34 -8.09
CA ARG A 14 0.76 -19.16 -8.03
C ARG A 14 0.84 -20.30 -7.02
N THR A 15 1.99 -20.96 -6.90
CA THR A 15 2.14 -22.19 -6.11
C THR A 15 3.19 -22.10 -5.02
N GLY A 16 3.89 -20.97 -4.89
CA GLY A 16 4.88 -20.75 -3.86
C GLY A 16 4.24 -20.50 -2.50
N HIS A 17 4.77 -21.15 -1.47
CA HIS A 17 4.44 -20.89 -0.08
C HIS A 17 5.45 -19.88 0.49
N PRO A 18 5.04 -18.64 0.79
CA PRO A 18 5.94 -17.64 1.33
C PRO A 18 6.34 -18.00 2.77
N HIS A 19 7.63 -17.90 3.08
CA HIS A 19 8.16 -18.15 4.43
C HIS A 19 8.91 -16.92 4.93
N CYS A 20 8.86 -16.68 6.24
CA CYS A 20 9.59 -15.60 6.88
C CYS A 20 11.11 -15.88 6.81
N PRO A 21 11.94 -14.92 6.34
CA PRO A 21 13.38 -15.13 6.20
C PRO A 21 14.11 -15.22 7.55
N GLU A 22 13.53 -14.69 8.63
CA GLU A 22 14.17 -14.69 9.96
C GLU A 22 13.82 -15.94 10.77
N CYS A 23 12.56 -16.36 10.77
CA CYS A 23 12.09 -17.47 11.61
C CYS A 23 11.69 -18.74 10.85
N GLY A 24 11.64 -18.72 9.52
CA GLY A 24 11.31 -19.87 8.69
C GLY A 24 9.85 -20.32 8.71
N LYS A 25 8.97 -19.62 9.45
CA LYS A 25 7.53 -19.94 9.49
C LYS A 25 6.83 -19.52 8.21
N GLU A 26 5.82 -20.29 7.81
CA GLU A 26 4.95 -19.95 6.67
C GLU A 26 4.16 -18.66 6.95
N ILE A 27 4.10 -17.77 5.95
CA ILE A 27 3.38 -16.51 6.03
C ILE A 27 1.93 -16.75 5.60
N SER A 28 1.00 -16.52 6.51
CA SER A 28 -0.43 -16.57 6.24
C SER A 28 -1.07 -15.19 6.31
N ALA A 29 -2.32 -15.09 5.84
CA ALA A 29 -3.13 -13.90 6.09
C ALA A 29 -3.30 -13.69 7.61
N GLN A 30 -3.25 -12.43 8.02
CA GLN A 30 -3.47 -12.03 9.41
C GLN A 30 -4.94 -11.61 9.60
N SER A 31 -5.50 -11.91 10.77
CA SER A 31 -6.83 -11.43 11.15
C SER A 31 -6.77 -9.95 11.55
N VAL A 32 -7.94 -9.31 11.61
CA VAL A 32 -8.04 -7.91 12.05
C VAL A 32 -7.56 -7.77 13.49
N GLU A 33 -7.90 -8.72 14.36
CA GLU A 33 -7.48 -8.75 15.76
C GLU A 33 -5.94 -8.84 15.87
N GLN A 34 -5.32 -9.73 15.09
CA GLN A 34 -3.85 -9.86 15.09
C GLN A 34 -3.14 -8.58 14.66
N ILE A 35 -3.72 -7.82 13.71
CA ILE A 35 -3.18 -6.53 13.29
C ILE A 35 -3.34 -5.49 14.41
N THR A 36 -4.51 -5.46 15.08
CA THR A 36 -4.72 -4.51 16.18
C THR A 36 -3.82 -4.81 17.37
N ASP A 37 -3.59 -6.08 17.70
CA ASP A 37 -2.71 -6.50 18.78
C ASP A 37 -1.26 -6.10 18.48
N ALA A 38 -0.81 -6.27 17.23
CA ALA A 38 0.51 -5.82 16.81
C ALA A 38 0.71 -4.30 16.95
N VAL A 39 -0.34 -3.50 16.69
CA VAL A 39 -0.30 -2.05 16.89
C VAL A 39 -0.26 -1.67 18.37
N GLN A 40 -0.93 -2.43 19.24
CA GLN A 40 -0.91 -2.22 20.69
C GLN A 40 0.46 -2.50 21.33
N LEU A 41 1.29 -3.34 20.71
CA LEU A 41 2.65 -3.63 21.16
C LEU A 41 3.65 -2.50 20.91
N LEU A 42 3.24 -1.43 20.21
CA LEU A 42 4.09 -0.26 20.01
C LEU A 42 4.32 0.50 21.34
N PRO A 43 5.48 1.15 21.50
CA PRO A 43 5.79 1.86 22.74
C PRO A 43 4.78 2.99 23.01
N GLU A 44 4.48 3.22 24.28
CA GLU A 44 3.59 4.31 24.67
C GLU A 44 4.09 5.66 24.13
N GLY A 45 3.16 6.46 23.59
CA GLY A 45 3.48 7.74 22.95
C GLY A 45 4.03 7.62 21.51
N ALA A 46 4.12 6.42 20.93
CA ALA A 46 4.47 6.26 19.52
C ALA A 46 3.49 7.01 18.61
N LYS A 47 4.02 7.91 17.76
CA LYS A 47 3.24 8.59 16.73
C LYS A 47 3.15 7.70 15.50
N ILE A 48 1.95 7.21 15.21
CA ILE A 48 1.68 6.39 14.02
C ILE A 48 0.74 7.09 13.04
N LEU A 49 0.91 6.78 11.76
CA LEU A 49 0.00 7.17 10.68
C LEU A 49 -0.59 5.90 10.07
N ILE A 50 -1.91 5.74 10.18
CA ILE A 50 -2.62 4.63 9.55
C ILE A 50 -2.95 5.03 8.12
N LEU A 51 -2.49 4.23 7.15
CA LEU A 51 -2.59 4.54 5.72
C LEU A 51 -3.27 3.39 4.98
N GLY A 52 -4.25 3.73 4.15
CA GLY A 52 -4.88 2.83 3.18
C GLY A 52 -4.26 3.02 1.78
N PRO A 53 -3.44 2.09 1.26
CA PRO A 53 -2.82 2.24 -0.05
C PRO A 53 -3.81 1.91 -1.16
N LEU A 54 -4.40 2.94 -1.77
CA LEU A 54 -5.43 2.80 -2.82
C LEU A 54 -4.84 2.56 -4.22
N VAL A 55 -3.69 3.13 -4.51
CA VAL A 55 -3.00 3.03 -5.80
C VAL A 55 -1.54 2.66 -5.55
N ARG A 56 -1.02 1.70 -6.31
CA ARG A 56 0.39 1.29 -6.29
C ARG A 56 0.87 1.02 -7.71
N GLY A 57 1.95 1.66 -8.16
CA GLY A 57 2.59 1.37 -9.44
C GLY A 57 1.71 1.57 -10.67
N ARG A 58 0.69 2.43 -10.59
CA ARG A 58 -0.22 2.73 -11.70
C ARG A 58 -0.10 4.20 -12.11
N LYS A 59 -0.36 4.46 -13.38
CA LYS A 59 -0.40 5.78 -14.00
C LYS A 59 -1.82 6.33 -13.97
N GLY A 60 -1.97 7.64 -13.79
CA GLY A 60 -3.26 8.32 -13.89
C GLY A 60 -3.37 9.59 -13.06
N GLU A 61 -4.34 10.42 -13.40
CA GLU A 61 -4.64 11.69 -12.70
C GLU A 61 -5.48 11.50 -11.43
N TYR A 62 -6.24 10.41 -11.33
CA TYR A 62 -7.07 10.05 -10.17
C TYR A 62 -8.00 11.18 -9.62
N THR A 63 -8.34 12.19 -10.42
CA THR A 63 -9.15 13.35 -9.98
C THR A 63 -10.49 12.95 -9.38
N GLN A 64 -11.16 11.95 -9.97
CA GLN A 64 -12.43 11.45 -9.43
C GLN A 64 -12.24 10.77 -8.07
N MET A 65 -11.15 10.01 -7.89
CA MET A 65 -10.83 9.35 -6.63
C MET A 65 -10.59 10.36 -5.50
N PHE A 66 -9.87 11.46 -5.78
CA PHE A 66 -9.69 12.51 -4.77
C PHE A 66 -11.00 13.18 -4.39
N LYS A 67 -11.91 13.41 -5.36
CA LYS A 67 -13.26 13.93 -5.08
C LYS A 67 -14.05 12.97 -4.19
N ASP A 68 -13.97 11.67 -4.45
CA ASP A 68 -14.69 10.66 -3.67
C ASP A 68 -14.11 10.52 -2.24
N LEU A 69 -12.80 10.63 -2.09
CA LEU A 69 -12.14 10.68 -0.78
C LEU A 69 -12.55 11.93 0.02
N ARG A 70 -12.62 13.09 -0.64
CA ARG A 70 -13.10 14.33 -0.02
C ARG A 70 -14.56 14.21 0.43
N LYS A 71 -15.42 13.61 -0.40
CA LYS A 71 -16.82 13.30 -0.03
C LYS A 71 -16.93 12.33 1.14
N SER A 72 -15.98 11.40 1.25
CA SER A 72 -15.92 10.42 2.34
C SER A 72 -15.37 11.00 3.65
N GLY A 73 -14.99 12.29 3.66
CA GLY A 73 -14.54 13.00 4.87
C GLY A 73 -13.05 12.88 5.18
N TYR A 74 -12.23 12.37 4.26
CA TYR A 74 -10.78 12.37 4.44
C TYR A 74 -10.21 13.78 4.23
N ALA A 75 -9.29 14.19 5.11
CA ALA A 75 -8.62 15.50 5.03
C ALA A 75 -7.28 15.47 4.31
N ARG A 76 -6.54 14.35 4.40
CA ARG A 76 -5.16 14.24 3.91
C ARG A 76 -4.96 12.98 3.10
N VAL A 77 -4.11 13.06 2.09
CA VAL A 77 -3.65 11.93 1.28
C VAL A 77 -2.13 11.92 1.22
N ARG A 78 -1.54 10.72 1.12
CA ARG A 78 -0.11 10.59 0.84
C ARG A 78 0.06 10.19 -0.63
N VAL A 79 0.67 11.07 -1.41
CA VAL A 79 0.96 10.87 -2.84
C VAL A 79 2.46 10.95 -3.06
N ASP A 80 3.06 9.92 -3.67
CA ASP A 80 4.51 9.83 -3.90
C ASP A 80 5.34 10.13 -2.62
N GLY A 81 4.88 9.66 -1.46
CA GLY A 81 5.52 9.87 -0.17
C GLY A 81 5.25 11.23 0.50
N GLN A 82 4.62 12.18 -0.19
CA GLN A 82 4.28 13.50 0.36
C GLN A 82 2.84 13.53 0.85
N ILE A 83 2.63 14.06 2.06
CA ILE A 83 1.29 14.28 2.62
C ILE A 83 0.77 15.60 2.07
N LYS A 84 -0.40 15.56 1.41
CA LYS A 84 -1.09 16.73 0.86
C LYS A 84 -2.50 16.82 1.43
N ASP A 85 -3.02 18.03 1.51
CA ASP A 85 -4.40 18.30 1.91
C ASP A 85 -5.34 18.05 0.73
N LEU A 86 -6.46 17.36 0.97
CA LEU A 86 -7.50 17.09 -0.04
C LEU A 86 -8.34 18.32 -0.39
N SER A 87 -8.21 19.40 0.37
CA SER A 87 -8.88 20.67 0.09
C SER A 87 -8.25 21.43 -1.08
N GLU A 88 -6.95 21.25 -1.30
CA GLU A 88 -6.15 21.83 -2.39
C GLU A 88 -6.36 21.06 -3.72
N ASP A 89 -6.10 21.73 -4.85
CA ASP A 89 -6.09 21.04 -6.15
C ASP A 89 -4.81 20.20 -6.28
N ILE A 90 -4.99 18.88 -6.28
CA ILE A 90 -3.91 17.92 -6.48
C ILE A 90 -3.89 17.50 -7.94
N GLU A 91 -3.04 18.17 -8.73
CA GLU A 91 -2.76 17.77 -10.11
C GLU A 91 -1.64 16.73 -10.15
N LEU A 92 -1.84 15.70 -10.98
CA LEU A 92 -0.89 14.61 -11.16
C LEU A 92 -0.64 14.38 -12.64
N ASP A 93 0.61 14.13 -13.00
CA ASP A 93 0.98 13.81 -14.38
C ASP A 93 0.49 12.41 -14.75
N LYS A 94 -0.33 12.31 -15.81
CA LYS A 94 -0.82 11.04 -16.37
C LYS A 94 0.30 10.07 -16.73
N ASN A 95 1.51 10.55 -17.03
CA ASN A 95 2.60 9.70 -17.51
C ASN A 95 3.49 9.14 -16.38
N LYS A 96 3.34 9.65 -15.16
CA LYS A 96 4.17 9.29 -14.03
C LYS A 96 3.60 8.09 -13.28
N ASN A 97 4.47 7.14 -12.95
CA ASN A 97 4.12 5.99 -12.11
C ASN A 97 4.07 6.43 -10.64
N MET A 98 2.99 6.11 -9.94
CA MET A 98 2.94 6.30 -8.49
C MET A 98 3.76 5.26 -7.75
N ILE A 99 4.43 5.71 -6.68
CA ILE A 99 5.21 4.88 -5.76
C ILE A 99 4.29 4.35 -4.66
#